data_AF-A0AAW5EVE6-F1
#
_entry.id   AF-A0AAW5EVE6-F1
#
_cell.length_a   1.000
_cell.length_b   1.000
_cell.length_c   1.000
_cell.angle_alpha   90.00
_cell.angle_beta   90.00
_cell.angle_gamma   90.00
#
_symmetry.space_group_name_H-M   'P 1'
#
loop_
_entity.id
_entity.type
_entity.pdbx_description
1 polymer ?
#
loop_
_entity_poly.entity_id
_entity_poly.type
_entity_poly.pdbx_seq_one_letter_code
_entity_poly.pdbx_strand_id
1 'polypeptide(L)'
;SGDVAAPSPVPSPAGFADSSLPLAALPSARRVVAEDAQTRADNVAAMDYPLGAAMAQVLGTYILSQTADGALVLVDQHAAHERLTHEILRQQYMGGEIRAQRLLLPEVVDLPARQVDVLLGFVPALARLGIEIEPFGGTAVLV
;
A
#
# COMPACT_ATOMS: atom_id res chain seq x y z
N SER A 1 -45.10 12.40 -44.70
CA SER A 1 -44.51 11.22 -44.04
C SER A 1 -43.68 11.69 -42.87
N GLY A 2 -44.29 11.72 -41.68
CA GLY A 2 -43.59 11.95 -40.42
C GLY A 2 -43.87 10.72 -39.57
N ASP A 3 -42.81 10.03 -39.16
CA ASP A 3 -42.90 8.88 -38.27
C ASP A 3 -42.32 9.28 -36.92
N VAL A 4 -43.11 9.09 -35.86
CA VAL A 4 -42.78 9.39 -34.47
C VAL A 4 -42.41 8.07 -33.81
N ALA A 5 -41.15 7.92 -33.40
CA ALA A 5 -40.71 6.81 -32.56
C ALA A 5 -40.46 7.31 -31.12
N ALA A 6 -41.16 6.67 -30.17
CA ALA A 6 -41.12 6.97 -28.74
C ALA A 6 -39.79 6.57 -28.07
N PRO A 7 -39.41 7.17 -26.92
CA PRO A 7 -38.18 6.81 -26.20
C PRO A 7 -38.31 5.46 -25.47
N SER A 8 -37.25 4.64 -25.55
CA SER A 8 -37.13 3.36 -24.84
C SER A 8 -36.85 3.56 -23.34
N PRO A 9 -37.28 2.61 -22.47
CA PRO A 9 -37.25 2.77 -21.02
C PRO A 9 -35.84 2.61 -20.43
N VAL A 10 -35.56 3.36 -19.36
CA VAL A 10 -34.38 3.18 -18.51
C VAL A 10 -34.65 2.11 -17.44
N PRO A 11 -33.88 1.01 -17.36
CA PRO A 11 -34.00 0.06 -16.26
C PRO A 11 -33.34 0.61 -14.97
N SER A 12 -34.04 0.42 -13.85
CA SER A 12 -33.58 0.73 -12.48
C SER A 12 -32.56 -0.31 -11.97
N PRO A 13 -31.71 0.02 -10.98
CA PRO A 13 -30.41 -0.64 -10.80
C PRO A 13 -30.52 -2.02 -10.13
N ALA A 14 -29.85 -3.02 -10.72
CA ALA A 14 -29.60 -4.31 -10.09
C ALA A 14 -28.41 -4.21 -9.12
N GLY A 15 -28.53 -4.88 -7.96
CA GLY A 15 -27.54 -4.87 -6.89
C GLY A 15 -26.19 -5.51 -7.25
N PHE A 16 -25.26 -5.40 -6.30
CA PHE A 16 -23.81 -5.69 -6.31
C PHE A 16 -23.32 -7.03 -6.90
N ALA A 17 -24.18 -7.88 -7.46
CA ALA A 17 -23.82 -9.22 -7.92
C ALA A 17 -23.60 -9.35 -9.44
N ASP A 18 -23.85 -8.31 -10.26
CA ASP A 18 -23.78 -8.44 -11.72
C ASP A 18 -23.18 -7.22 -12.44
N SER A 19 -22.13 -6.63 -11.86
CA SER A 19 -21.27 -5.72 -12.64
C SER A 19 -20.39 -6.56 -13.56
N SER A 20 -20.94 -6.96 -14.70
CA SER A 20 -20.16 -7.44 -15.84
C SER A 20 -19.20 -6.32 -16.26
N LEU A 21 -17.91 -6.53 -16.05
CA LEU A 21 -16.89 -5.63 -16.58
C LEU A 21 -17.02 -5.65 -18.12
N PRO A 22 -17.12 -4.49 -18.79
CA PRO A 22 -17.25 -4.43 -20.23
C PRO A 22 -15.89 -4.79 -20.86
N LEU A 23 -15.61 -6.09 -20.94
CA LEU A 23 -14.40 -6.65 -21.54
C LEU A 23 -14.47 -6.66 -23.09
N ALA A 24 -15.55 -6.10 -23.67
CA ALA A 24 -15.80 -6.06 -25.10
C ALA A 24 -14.80 -5.18 -25.88
N ALA A 25 -14.06 -4.31 -25.20
CA ALA A 25 -12.91 -3.62 -25.76
C ALA A 25 -11.63 -4.30 -25.25
N LEU A 26 -11.30 -5.45 -25.83
CA LEU A 26 -9.98 -6.04 -25.63
C LEU A 26 -8.95 -5.04 -26.17
N PRO A 27 -8.04 -4.49 -25.35
CA PRO A 27 -6.94 -3.73 -25.90
C PRO A 27 -6.15 -4.66 -26.82
N SER A 28 -5.86 -4.20 -28.04
CA SER A 28 -4.88 -4.86 -28.90
C SER A 28 -3.55 -4.83 -28.16
N ALA A 29 -3.27 -5.90 -27.41
CA ALA A 29 -2.05 -6.03 -26.65
C ALA A 29 -0.89 -5.87 -27.64
N ARG A 30 -0.10 -4.80 -27.46
CA ARG A 30 1.15 -4.66 -28.19
C ARG A 30 1.98 -5.90 -27.83
N ARG A 31 2.22 -6.77 -28.81
CA ARG A 31 3.12 -7.90 -28.65
C ARG A 31 4.52 -7.32 -28.44
N VAL A 32 4.91 -7.15 -27.18
CA VAL A 32 6.30 -6.86 -26.83
C VAL A 32 7.05 -8.15 -27.10
N VAL A 33 7.92 -8.14 -28.11
CA VAL A 33 8.81 -9.27 -28.37
C VAL A 33 9.78 -9.32 -27.20
N ALA A 34 9.63 -10.37 -26.38
CA ALA A 34 10.29 -10.53 -25.10
C ALA A 34 11.71 -11.09 -25.27
N GLU A 35 12.61 -10.38 -25.96
CA GLU A 35 14.03 -10.80 -26.00
C GLU A 35 14.78 -10.39 -24.71
N ASP A 36 14.40 -9.27 -24.07
CA ASP A 36 15.04 -8.78 -22.84
C ASP A 36 14.44 -9.32 -21.53
N ALA A 37 13.30 -10.01 -21.60
CA ALA A 37 12.62 -10.57 -20.42
C ALA A 37 13.23 -11.91 -20.01
N GLN A 38 13.66 -12.72 -20.99
CA GLN A 38 14.20 -14.06 -20.75
C GLN A 38 15.49 -14.00 -19.93
N THR A 39 16.42 -13.11 -20.30
CA THR A 39 17.71 -12.92 -19.59
C THR A 39 17.54 -12.42 -18.15
N ARG A 40 16.47 -11.67 -17.85
CA ARG A 40 16.15 -11.25 -16.47
C ARG A 40 15.47 -12.37 -15.69
N ALA A 41 14.55 -13.10 -16.31
CA ALA A 41 13.88 -14.25 -15.69
C ALA A 41 14.87 -15.37 -15.29
N ASP A 42 15.85 -15.66 -16.15
CA ASP A 42 16.87 -16.68 -15.89
C ASP A 42 17.77 -16.31 -14.69
N ASN A 43 18.01 -15.02 -14.45
CA ASN A 43 18.81 -14.52 -13.33
C ASN A 43 18.00 -14.50 -12.01
N VAL A 44 16.67 -14.38 -12.11
CA VAL A 44 15.74 -14.44 -10.96
C VAL A 44 15.56 -15.87 -10.50
N ALA A 45 15.60 -16.86 -11.40
CA ALA A 45 15.57 -18.27 -11.05
C ALA A 45 16.77 -18.75 -10.21
N ALA A 46 17.88 -17.99 -10.18
CA ALA A 46 19.08 -18.31 -9.40
C ALA A 46 18.99 -17.86 -7.93
N MET A 47 17.96 -17.10 -7.54
CA MET A 47 17.69 -16.70 -6.16
C MET A 47 16.27 -17.13 -5.77
N ASP A 48 16.10 -17.63 -4.54
CA ASP A 48 14.78 -18.02 -4.01
C ASP A 48 13.88 -16.79 -3.80
N TYR A 49 13.27 -16.31 -4.88
CA TYR A 49 12.21 -15.31 -4.85
C TYR A 49 10.85 -16.02 -4.99
N PRO A 50 10.17 -16.38 -3.87
CA PRO A 50 8.92 -17.15 -3.94
C PRO A 50 7.78 -16.42 -4.65
N LEU A 51 7.84 -15.09 -4.74
CA LEU A 51 6.90 -14.27 -5.51
C LEU A 51 7.40 -13.91 -6.91
N GLY A 52 8.59 -14.39 -7.28
CA GLY A 52 9.19 -14.12 -8.58
C GLY A 52 9.73 -12.71 -8.75
N ALA A 53 9.96 -12.33 -10.01
CA ALA A 53 10.42 -11.00 -10.38
C ALA A 53 9.25 -10.06 -10.65
N ALA A 54 9.26 -8.89 -10.02
CA ALA A 54 8.32 -7.81 -10.32
C ALA A 54 8.50 -7.34 -11.78
N MET A 55 7.39 -7.30 -12.52
CA MET A 55 7.35 -6.91 -13.93
C MET A 55 6.76 -5.51 -14.12
N ALA A 56 5.68 -5.21 -13.41
CA ALA A 56 4.92 -3.97 -13.57
C ALA A 56 4.08 -3.65 -12.34
N GLN A 57 3.60 -2.41 -12.26
CA GLN A 57 2.56 -1.98 -11.34
C GLN A 57 1.24 -1.78 -12.10
N VAL A 58 0.15 -2.31 -11.55
CA VAL A 58 -1.19 -2.27 -12.14
C VAL A 58 -2.09 -1.41 -11.27
N LEU A 59 -2.75 -0.42 -11.90
CA LEU A 59 -3.70 0.51 -11.24
C LEU A 59 -3.12 1.24 -10.01
N GLY A 60 -1.79 1.38 -9.93
CA GLY A 60 -1.12 2.00 -8.79
C GLY A 60 -1.29 1.26 -7.46
N THR A 61 -1.88 0.06 -7.44
CA THR A 61 -2.28 -0.67 -6.22
C THR A 61 -1.70 -2.08 -6.17
N TYR A 62 -1.44 -2.68 -7.33
CA TYR A 62 -0.97 -4.05 -7.43
C TYR A 62 0.42 -4.14 -8.06
N ILE A 63 1.23 -5.07 -7.59
CA ILE A 63 2.48 -5.47 -8.24
C ILE A 63 2.22 -6.76 -9.00
N LEU A 64 2.51 -6.77 -10.30
CA LEU A 64 2.52 -7.97 -11.13
C LEU A 64 3.93 -8.56 -11.14
N SER A 65 4.05 -9.84 -10.83
CA SER A 65 5.33 -10.57 -10.80
C SER A 65 5.24 -11.89 -11.57
N GLN A 66 6.37 -12.38 -12.07
CA GLN A 66 6.49 -13.69 -12.72
C GLN A 66 7.43 -14.60 -11.91
N THR A 67 6.93 -15.77 -11.50
CA THR A 67 7.68 -16.81 -10.79
C THR A 67 8.54 -17.64 -11.74
N ALA A 68 9.46 -18.45 -11.18
CA ALA A 68 10.40 -19.26 -11.96
C ALA A 68 9.72 -20.32 -12.86
N ASP A 69 8.52 -20.78 -12.51
CA ASP A 69 7.68 -21.67 -13.31
C ASP A 69 6.82 -20.93 -14.35
N GLY A 70 6.99 -19.61 -14.47
CA GLY A 70 6.29 -18.77 -15.44
C GLY A 70 4.89 -18.33 -15.01
N ALA A 71 4.43 -18.71 -13.81
CA ALA A 71 3.15 -18.25 -13.29
C ALA A 71 3.16 -16.75 -12.98
N LEU A 72 2.02 -16.10 -13.18
CA LEU A 72 1.83 -14.69 -12.84
C LEU A 72 1.24 -14.58 -11.44
N VAL A 73 1.85 -13.75 -10.61
CA VAL A 73 1.40 -13.43 -9.26
C VAL A 73 1.01 -11.96 -9.21
N LEU A 74 -0.18 -11.69 -8.68
CA LEU A 74 -0.66 -10.33 -8.41
C LEU A 74 -0.64 -10.09 -6.91
N VAL A 75 0.09 -9.06 -6.48
CA VAL A 75 0.28 -8.72 -5.07
C VAL A 75 -0.40 -7.39 -4.77
N ASP A 76 -1.28 -7.34 -3.77
CA ASP A 76 -1.75 -6.08 -3.20
C ASP A 76 -0.58 -5.41 -2.46
N GLN A 77 -0.11 -4.27 -2.99
CA GLN A 77 1.07 -3.60 -2.47
C GLN A 77 0.81 -3.02 -1.07
N HIS A 78 -0.43 -2.63 -0.75
CA HIS A 78 -0.77 -2.01 0.52
C HIS A 78 -0.77 -3.08 1.61
N ALA A 79 -1.49 -4.18 1.38
CA ALA A 79 -1.53 -5.31 2.31
C ALA A 79 -0.14 -5.94 2.51
N ALA A 80 0.66 -6.04 1.44
CA ALA A 80 2.03 -6.53 1.54
C ALA A 80 2.94 -5.59 2.36
N HIS A 81 2.83 -4.28 2.12
CA HIS A 81 3.60 -3.28 2.85
C HIS A 81 3.23 -3.26 4.34
N GLU A 82 1.94 -3.22 4.66
CA GLU A 82 1.47 -3.24 6.04
C GLU A 82 1.90 -4.51 6.78
N ARG A 83 1.78 -5.68 6.13
CA ARG A 83 2.21 -6.94 6.74
C ARG A 83 3.71 -6.96 7.03
N LEU A 84 4.54 -6.50 6.08
CA LEU A 84 5.99 -6.44 6.27
C LEU A 84 6.36 -5.47 7.40
N THR A 85 5.82 -4.26 7.36
CA THR A 85 6.08 -3.22 8.36
C THR A 85 5.64 -3.66 9.75
N HIS A 86 4.45 -4.27 9.87
CA HIS A 86 3.95 -4.80 11.15
C HIS A 86 4.83 -5.92 11.69
N GLU A 87 5.27 -6.85 10.85
CA GLU A 87 6.12 -7.96 11.29
C GLU A 87 7.49 -7.44 11.78
N ILE A 88 8.09 -6.48 11.07
CA ILE A 88 9.32 -5.82 11.51
C ILE A 88 9.13 -5.11 12.85
N LEU A 89 8.08 -4.30 12.98
CA LEU A 89 7.78 -3.56 14.23
C LEU A 89 7.51 -4.52 15.39
N ARG A 90 6.78 -5.61 15.15
CA ARG A 90 6.51 -6.64 16.15
C ARG A 90 7.79 -7.32 16.61
N GLN A 91 8.69 -7.67 15.70
CA GLN A 91 9.98 -8.28 16.03
C GLN A 91 10.85 -7.32 16.86
N GLN A 92 10.91 -6.05 16.49
CA GLN A 92 11.63 -5.02 17.26
C GLN A 92 11.04 -4.84 18.66
N TYR A 93 9.72 -4.73 18.75
CA TYR A 93 9.01 -4.59 20.02
C TYR A 93 9.27 -5.79 20.96
N MET A 94 9.21 -7.01 20.44
CA MET A 94 9.52 -8.23 21.22
C MET A 94 11.01 -8.34 21.56
N GLY A 95 11.88 -7.75 20.73
CA GLY A 95 13.32 -7.63 20.99
C GLY A 95 13.69 -6.58 22.05
N GLY A 96 12.72 -5.77 22.51
CA GLY A 96 12.89 -4.80 23.59
C GLY A 96 13.30 -3.39 23.15
N GLU A 97 13.58 -3.18 21.87
CA GLU A 97 13.97 -1.87 21.33
C GLU A 97 13.42 -1.68 19.92
N ILE A 98 12.63 -0.61 19.73
CA ILE A 98 12.21 -0.14 18.41
C ILE A 98 13.23 0.88 17.92
N ARG A 99 13.71 0.71 16.69
CA ARG A 99 14.66 1.64 16.08
C ARG A 99 13.93 2.95 15.78
N ALA A 100 14.32 4.01 16.47
CA ALA A 100 13.86 5.37 16.21
C ALA A 100 14.87 6.15 15.38
N GLN A 101 14.39 7.09 14.57
CA GLN A 101 15.21 8.08 13.88
C GLN A 101 14.82 9.47 14.37
N ARG A 102 15.77 10.20 14.97
CA ARG A 102 15.56 11.60 15.32
C ARG A 102 15.45 12.47 14.06
N LEU A 103 14.52 13.41 14.10
CA LEU A 103 14.36 14.40 13.03
C LEU A 103 15.55 15.39 13.04
N LEU A 104 15.88 15.94 11.87
CA LEU A 104 16.91 16.98 11.74
C LEU A 104 16.51 18.27 12.47
N LEU A 105 15.22 18.57 12.46
CA LEU A 105 14.58 19.66 13.16
C LEU A 105 13.35 19.09 13.86
N PRO A 106 13.19 19.28 15.18
CA PRO A 106 12.00 18.83 15.88
C PRO A 106 10.74 19.46 15.30
N GLU A 107 9.66 18.68 15.24
CA GLU A 107 8.36 19.15 14.77
C GLU A 107 7.53 19.63 15.96
N VAL A 108 7.00 20.85 15.89
CA VAL A 108 6.08 21.38 16.91
C VAL A 108 4.67 20.90 16.58
N VAL A 109 4.07 20.14 17.50
CA VAL A 109 2.71 19.67 17.38
C VAL A 109 1.83 20.39 18.41
N ASP A 110 0.92 21.24 17.93
CA ASP A 110 -0.02 21.98 18.77
C ASP A 110 -1.18 21.11 19.25
N LEU A 111 -1.44 21.11 20.56
CA LEU A 111 -2.54 20.38 21.19
C LEU A 111 -3.17 21.20 22.33
N PRO A 112 -4.47 21.02 22.62
CA PRO A 112 -5.09 21.57 23.83
C PRO A 112 -4.28 21.19 25.08
N ALA A 113 -4.11 22.12 26.03
CA ALA A 113 -3.32 21.89 27.25
C ALA A 113 -3.69 20.60 27.99
N ARG A 114 -4.99 20.27 28.06
CA ARG A 114 -5.45 19.01 28.67
C ARG A 114 -4.94 17.75 27.97
N GLN A 115 -4.75 17.80 26.65
CA GLN A 115 -4.19 16.69 25.89
C GLN A 115 -2.68 16.58 26.05
N VAL A 116 -1.97 17.71 26.21
CA VAL A 116 -0.52 17.72 26.54
C VAL A 116 -0.30 16.95 27.83
N ASP A 117 -1.02 17.29 28.91
CA ASP A 117 -0.88 16.63 30.20
C ASP A 117 -1.13 15.12 30.12
N VAL A 118 -2.18 14.71 29.39
CA VAL A 118 -2.49 13.28 29.16
C VAL A 118 -1.38 12.60 28.40
N LEU A 119 -0.91 13.21 27.30
CA LEU A 119 0.12 12.65 26.42
C LEU A 119 1.47 12.51 27.15
N LEU A 120 1.85 13.49 27.98
CA LEU A 120 3.05 13.42 28.82
C LEU A 120 3.00 12.24 29.79
N GLY A 121 1.82 11.84 30.25
CA GLY A 121 1.62 10.62 31.04
C GLY A 121 1.98 9.32 30.30
N PHE A 122 2.00 9.34 28.96
CA PHE A 122 2.34 8.20 28.11
C PHE A 122 3.78 8.23 27.58
N VAL A 123 4.61 9.21 27.95
CA VAL A 123 6.01 9.31 27.49
C VAL A 123 6.78 7.99 27.63
N PRO A 124 6.74 7.27 28.76
CA PRO A 124 7.45 5.99 28.87
C PRO A 124 6.91 4.91 27.92
N ALA A 125 5.63 4.97 27.54
CA ALA A 125 5.02 4.05 26.59
C ALA A 125 5.38 4.41 25.15
N LEU A 126 5.35 5.69 24.81
CA LEU A 126 5.75 6.23 23.50
C LEU A 126 7.23 5.95 23.21
N ALA A 127 8.10 6.13 24.22
CA ALA A 127 9.53 5.83 24.09
C ALA A 127 9.78 4.35 23.72
N ARG A 128 9.00 3.41 24.29
CA ARG A 128 9.08 1.97 23.91
C ARG A 128 8.62 1.71 22.48
N LEU A 129 7.87 2.62 21.88
CA LEU A 129 7.45 2.59 20.48
C LEU A 129 8.39 3.38 19.55
N GLY A 130 9.51 3.91 20.08
CA GLY A 130 10.45 4.73 19.33
C GLY A 130 9.98 6.17 19.09
N ILE A 131 9.01 6.65 19.87
CA ILE A 131 8.49 8.02 19.80
C ILE A 131 8.99 8.79 21.01
N GLU A 132 9.84 9.79 20.76
CA GLU A 132 10.32 10.73 21.77
C GLU A 132 9.48 12.00 21.67
N ILE A 133 8.99 12.52 22.81
CA ILE A 133 8.29 13.80 22.85
C ILE A 133 8.73 14.64 24.05
N GLU A 134 8.73 15.95 23.88
CA GLU A 134 9.07 16.92 24.93
C GLU A 134 8.02 18.04 25.01
N PRO A 135 7.69 18.54 26.21
CA PRO A 135 6.72 19.64 26.35
C PRO A 135 7.25 20.95 25.78
N PHE A 136 6.40 21.69 25.07
CA PHE A 136 6.72 23.01 24.51
C PHE A 136 5.59 24.02 24.74
N GLY A 137 5.87 25.06 25.52
CA GLY A 137 4.93 26.18 25.72
C GLY A 137 3.59 25.85 26.38
N GLY A 138 3.39 24.64 26.93
CA GLY A 138 2.17 24.22 27.63
C GLY A 138 0.97 23.88 26.73
N THR A 139 1.05 24.16 25.43
CA THR A 139 0.01 23.85 24.42
C THR A 139 0.59 23.15 23.19
N ALA A 140 1.81 22.63 23.30
CA ALA A 140 2.45 21.87 22.24
C ALA A 140 3.44 20.86 22.80
N VAL A 141 3.85 19.92 21.95
CA VAL A 141 5.01 19.05 22.18
C VAL A 141 5.95 19.12 20.99
N LEU A 142 7.23 18.87 21.23
CA LEU A 142 8.21 18.58 20.20
C LEU A 142 8.27 17.07 19.97
N VAL A 143 8.42 16.66 18.71
CA VAL A 143 8.71 15.29 18.27
C VAL A 143 10.05 15.27 17.55
#